data_AF-A0A9J5VZ36-F1
#
_entry.id   AF-A0A9J5VZ36-F1
#
_cell.length_a   1.000
_cell.length_b   1.000
_cell.length_c   1.000
_cell.angle_alpha   90.00
_cell.angle_beta   90.00
_cell.angle_gamma   90.00
#
_symmetry.space_group_name_H-M   'P 1'
#
loop_
_entity.id
_entity.type
_entity.pdbx_description
1 polymer ?
#
loop_
_entity_poly.entity_id
_entity_poly.type
_entity_poly.pdbx_seq_one_letter_code
_entity_poly.pdbx_strand_id
1 'polypeptide(L)'
;MATEPMTPQLSVAGNGLIAQDITFRNNAVALGVDADLVSFYKCRFDGYQDTLYVKRQRQFYRDSEIYGTIDFICGDATAVFQNCLIEARTPTARQYNTITVQHRELESLPTGIVLQNCTIKATCDLKKLNNVTTFLGRPWGIFSRTVIIKSYIDNLIDPKGWVEWIGSANKSVVNCRPYYLEYKNRGPGVVTKGRVTWASVTTDPNIASDFTIRNFISGDQ
;
A
#
# COMPACT_ATOMS: atom_id res chain seq x y z
N MET A 1 -7.80 16.28 6.04
CA MET A 1 -9.00 16.09 5.21
C MET A 1 -9.13 14.60 4.96
N ALA A 2 -10.03 13.96 5.71
CA ALA A 2 -10.63 12.64 5.50
C ALA A 2 -11.71 12.51 6.60
N THR A 3 -12.86 13.15 6.37
CA THR A 3 -14.02 13.15 7.27
C THR A 3 -15.29 12.65 6.57
N GLU A 4 -15.16 12.19 5.33
CA GLU A 4 -16.23 11.52 4.58
C GLU A 4 -16.02 10.00 4.67
N PRO A 5 -17.06 9.18 4.89
CA PRO A 5 -16.92 7.73 4.87
C PRO A 5 -16.52 7.25 3.47
N MET A 6 -15.39 6.53 3.38
CA MET A 6 -14.96 5.87 2.14
C MET A 6 -16.07 4.94 1.65
N THR A 7 -16.72 5.31 0.55
CA THR A 7 -17.82 4.55 -0.05
C THR A 7 -17.33 3.89 -1.34
N PRO A 8 -17.09 2.57 -1.34
CA PRO A 8 -16.65 1.85 -2.54
C PRO A 8 -17.77 1.69 -3.55
N GLN A 9 -17.42 1.60 -4.83
CA GLN A 9 -18.36 1.19 -5.89
C GLN A 9 -18.89 -0.22 -5.66
N LEU A 10 -18.02 -1.12 -5.21
CA LEU A 10 -18.35 -2.50 -4.87
C LEU A 10 -17.73 -2.87 -3.51
N SER A 11 -18.50 -3.56 -2.67
CA SER A 11 -18.05 -4.09 -1.39
C SER A 11 -18.04 -5.62 -1.41
N VAL A 12 -16.93 -6.22 -1.01
CA VAL A 12 -16.83 -7.65 -0.70
C VAL A 12 -16.94 -7.83 0.80
N ALA A 13 -17.97 -8.54 1.25
CA ALA A 13 -18.22 -8.86 2.67
C ALA A 13 -18.38 -10.37 2.94
N GLY A 14 -18.28 -11.21 1.90
CA GLY A 14 -18.34 -12.67 2.03
C GLY A 14 -16.94 -13.27 2.14
N ASN A 15 -16.72 -14.10 3.16
CA ASN A 15 -15.45 -14.81 3.36
C ASN A 15 -15.17 -15.81 2.25
N GLY A 16 -13.90 -16.08 1.96
CA GLY A 16 -13.49 -17.12 1.01
C GLY A 16 -13.69 -16.74 -0.46
N LEU A 17 -14.00 -15.47 -0.76
CA LEU A 17 -14.17 -15.03 -2.13
C LEU A 17 -12.86 -15.17 -2.92
N ILE A 18 -12.97 -15.72 -4.13
CA ILE A 18 -11.90 -15.76 -5.12
C ILE A 18 -12.40 -15.00 -6.34
N ALA A 19 -11.67 -13.98 -6.75
CA ALA A 19 -11.91 -13.28 -8.00
C ALA A 19 -10.69 -13.42 -8.91
N GLN A 20 -10.95 -13.63 -10.19
CA GLN A 20 -9.90 -13.81 -11.18
C GLN A 20 -10.26 -13.15 -12.52
N ASP A 21 -9.24 -12.62 -13.20
CA ASP A 21 -9.34 -12.09 -14.58
C ASP A 21 -10.45 -11.02 -14.74
N ILE A 22 -10.62 -10.16 -13.72
CA ILE A 22 -11.66 -9.12 -13.64
C ILE A 22 -11.08 -7.74 -13.32
N THR A 23 -11.71 -6.69 -13.86
CA THR A 23 -11.37 -5.28 -13.57
C THR A 23 -12.43 -4.62 -12.68
N PHE A 24 -12.00 -3.99 -11.60
CA PHE A 24 -12.77 -3.07 -10.77
C PHE A 24 -12.30 -1.64 -11.08
N ARG A 25 -13.20 -0.75 -11.52
CA ARG A 25 -12.84 0.61 -11.96
C ARG A 25 -13.79 1.67 -11.43
N ASN A 26 -13.23 2.65 -10.71
CA ASN A 26 -13.95 3.83 -10.26
C ASN A 26 -13.00 5.05 -10.19
N ASN A 27 -13.52 6.26 -10.36
CA ASN A 27 -12.73 7.50 -10.13
C ASN A 27 -12.52 7.81 -8.64
N ALA A 28 -13.23 7.08 -7.76
CA ALA A 28 -13.04 7.04 -6.31
C ALA A 28 -12.65 5.61 -5.88
N VAL A 29 -13.04 5.18 -4.68
CA VAL A 29 -12.81 3.81 -4.19
C VAL A 29 -13.45 2.78 -5.16
N ALA A 30 -12.61 1.99 -5.83
CA ALA A 30 -13.03 1.00 -6.82
C ALA A 30 -13.53 -0.29 -6.15
N LEU A 31 -12.85 -0.74 -5.10
CA LEU A 31 -13.25 -1.92 -4.33
C LEU A 31 -12.98 -1.73 -2.85
N GLY A 32 -13.96 -2.07 -2.01
CA GLY A 32 -13.78 -2.24 -0.57
C GLY A 32 -13.88 -3.71 -0.19
N VAL A 33 -12.95 -4.20 0.64
CA VAL A 33 -12.90 -5.60 1.07
C VAL A 33 -12.92 -5.69 2.59
N ASP A 34 -14.01 -6.23 3.12
CA ASP A 34 -14.28 -6.43 4.55
C ASP A 34 -14.65 -7.91 4.79
N ALA A 35 -13.72 -8.79 4.42
CA ALA A 35 -13.95 -10.23 4.43
C ALA A 35 -12.63 -10.98 4.60
N ASP A 36 -12.70 -12.13 5.25
CA ASP A 36 -11.56 -12.99 5.55
C ASP A 36 -11.34 -14.05 4.45
N LEU A 37 -10.09 -14.47 4.29
CA LEU A 37 -9.67 -15.47 3.30
C LEU A 37 -10.06 -15.11 1.86
N VAL A 38 -9.95 -13.82 1.51
CA VAL A 38 -10.26 -13.34 0.15
C VAL A 38 -9.01 -13.34 -0.71
N SER A 39 -9.12 -13.79 -1.96
CA SER A 39 -8.04 -13.74 -2.94
C SER A 39 -8.45 -13.13 -4.28
N PHE A 40 -7.51 -12.38 -4.86
CA PHE A 40 -7.62 -11.78 -6.19
C PHE A 40 -6.44 -12.20 -7.05
N TYR A 41 -6.71 -12.80 -8.21
CA TYR A 41 -5.69 -13.30 -9.13
C TYR A 41 -5.84 -12.67 -10.51
N LYS A 42 -4.80 -12.03 -11.05
CA LYS A 42 -4.87 -11.34 -12.35
C LYS A 42 -6.02 -10.33 -12.44
N CYS A 43 -6.32 -9.69 -11.31
CA CYS A 43 -7.33 -8.65 -11.26
C CYS A 43 -6.71 -7.29 -11.53
N ARG A 44 -7.54 -6.34 -11.95
CA ARG A 44 -7.13 -4.95 -12.11
C ARG A 44 -7.99 -4.04 -11.23
N PHE A 45 -7.32 -3.19 -10.46
CA PHE A 45 -7.94 -2.17 -9.61
C PHE A 45 -7.56 -0.80 -10.17
N ASP A 46 -8.52 -0.13 -10.78
CA ASP A 46 -8.30 1.02 -11.64
C ASP A 46 -9.01 2.26 -11.08
N GLY A 47 -8.25 3.15 -10.44
CA GLY A 47 -8.81 4.38 -9.90
C GLY A 47 -7.80 5.51 -9.74
N TYR A 48 -8.11 6.42 -8.82
CA TYR A 48 -7.29 7.57 -8.44
C TYR A 48 -7.05 7.53 -6.93
N GLN A 49 -7.75 8.37 -6.17
CA GLN A 49 -7.62 8.39 -4.72
C GLN A 49 -8.40 7.21 -4.10
N ASP A 50 -7.81 6.58 -3.08
CA ASP A 50 -8.41 5.51 -2.27
C ASP A 50 -8.85 4.27 -3.09
N THR A 51 -8.20 4.00 -4.23
CA THR A 51 -8.63 2.99 -5.22
C THR A 51 -9.02 1.64 -4.63
N LEU A 52 -8.17 1.06 -3.78
CA LEU A 52 -8.41 -0.24 -3.15
C LEU A 52 -8.42 -0.11 -1.62
N TYR A 53 -9.61 -0.26 -1.05
CA TYR A 53 -9.82 -0.22 0.39
C TYR A 53 -9.77 -1.63 0.99
N VAL A 54 -8.58 -2.07 1.39
CA VAL A 54 -8.31 -3.31 2.13
C VAL A 54 -8.74 -3.14 3.60
N LYS A 55 -10.06 -3.08 3.83
CA LYS A 55 -10.65 -2.62 5.10
C LYS A 55 -10.18 -3.46 6.30
N ARG A 56 -10.40 -4.77 6.31
CA ARG A 56 -10.07 -5.67 7.45
C ARG A 56 -9.82 -7.12 6.99
N GLN A 57 -9.37 -7.96 7.91
CA GLN A 57 -9.16 -9.41 7.76
C GLN A 57 -8.03 -9.80 6.80
N ARG A 58 -7.88 -11.10 6.51
CA ARG A 58 -6.78 -11.62 5.69
C ARG A 58 -7.15 -11.57 4.21
N GLN A 59 -6.26 -10.96 3.42
CA GLN A 59 -6.49 -10.74 2.00
C GLN A 59 -5.21 -11.01 1.20
N PHE A 60 -5.36 -11.62 0.02
CA PHE A 60 -4.24 -11.94 -0.85
C PHE A 60 -4.48 -11.45 -2.29
N TYR A 61 -3.52 -10.70 -2.82
CA TYR A 61 -3.56 -10.15 -4.17
C TYR A 61 -2.34 -10.67 -4.94
N ARG A 62 -2.57 -11.34 -6.06
CA ARG A 62 -1.48 -11.98 -6.82
C ARG A 62 -1.57 -11.67 -8.31
N ASP A 63 -0.42 -11.42 -8.91
CA ASP A 63 -0.25 -11.16 -10.34
C ASP A 63 -1.26 -10.11 -10.86
N SER A 64 -1.59 -9.13 -10.01
CA SER A 64 -2.66 -8.14 -10.22
C SER A 64 -2.10 -6.75 -10.48
N GLU A 65 -2.91 -5.88 -11.06
CA GLU A 65 -2.55 -4.50 -11.37
C GLU A 65 -3.32 -3.53 -10.48
N ILE A 66 -2.63 -2.57 -9.86
CA ILE A 66 -3.24 -1.54 -9.02
C ILE A 66 -2.78 -0.17 -9.52
N TYR A 67 -3.75 0.70 -9.80
CA TYR A 67 -3.52 2.05 -10.29
C TYR A 67 -4.15 3.09 -9.36
N GLY A 68 -3.43 4.17 -9.05
CA GLY A 68 -4.03 5.28 -8.32
C GLY A 68 -3.08 6.45 -8.08
N THR A 69 -3.50 7.38 -7.22
CA THR A 69 -2.78 8.63 -6.94
C THR A 69 -2.45 8.76 -5.45
N ILE A 70 -3.42 9.20 -4.65
CA ILE A 70 -3.30 9.40 -3.20
C ILE A 70 -3.90 8.18 -2.51
N ASP A 71 -3.16 7.60 -1.57
CA ASP A 71 -3.60 6.57 -0.64
C ASP A 71 -4.28 5.36 -1.31
N PHE A 72 -3.83 5.00 -2.52
CA PHE A 72 -4.64 4.15 -3.39
C PHE A 72 -4.63 2.66 -3.02
N ILE A 73 -3.84 2.26 -2.02
CA ILE A 73 -4.00 1.03 -1.25
C ILE A 73 -4.13 1.42 0.22
N CYS A 74 -5.34 1.36 0.78
CA CYS A 74 -5.61 1.86 2.14
C CYS A 74 -6.38 0.86 3.01
N GLY A 75 -6.24 0.95 4.33
CA GLY A 75 -7.05 0.20 5.30
C GLY A 75 -6.26 -0.49 6.41
N ASP A 76 -6.90 -1.44 7.10
CA ASP A 76 -6.36 -2.16 8.27
C ASP A 76 -6.48 -3.69 8.12
N ALA A 77 -6.50 -4.20 6.89
CA ALA A 77 -6.38 -5.62 6.64
C ALA A 77 -4.99 -6.17 7.00
N THR A 78 -4.91 -7.50 7.08
CA THR A 78 -3.65 -8.25 6.97
C THR A 78 -3.51 -8.66 5.51
N ALA A 79 -2.96 -7.77 4.69
CA ALA A 79 -3.00 -7.87 3.23
C ALA A 79 -1.61 -8.10 2.63
N VAL A 80 -1.48 -9.11 1.76
CA VAL A 80 -0.26 -9.38 1.00
C VAL A 80 -0.52 -9.20 -0.49
N PHE A 81 0.29 -8.37 -1.13
CA PHE A 81 0.37 -8.20 -2.58
C PHE A 81 1.62 -8.90 -3.06
N GLN A 82 1.48 -9.91 -3.91
CA GLN A 82 2.60 -10.66 -4.46
C GLN A 82 2.64 -10.59 -5.98
N ASN A 83 3.80 -10.25 -6.55
CA ASN A 83 3.99 -10.13 -8.00
C ASN A 83 3.04 -9.12 -8.67
N CYS A 84 2.54 -8.13 -7.92
CA CYS A 84 1.63 -7.15 -8.46
C CYS A 84 2.38 -6.03 -9.19
N LEU A 85 1.73 -5.45 -10.20
CA LEU A 85 2.11 -4.18 -10.78
C LEU A 85 1.37 -3.06 -10.06
N ILE A 86 2.11 -2.07 -9.55
CA ILE A 86 1.60 -0.94 -8.79
C ILE A 86 2.03 0.33 -9.52
N GLU A 87 1.07 1.04 -10.13
CA GLU A 87 1.34 2.20 -10.97
C GLU A 87 0.72 3.49 -10.42
N ALA A 88 1.58 4.44 -10.06
CA ALA A 88 1.15 5.79 -9.70
C ALA A 88 0.72 6.59 -10.95
N ARG A 89 -0.39 7.31 -10.82
CA ARG A 89 -1.00 8.16 -11.86
C ARG A 89 -0.71 9.63 -11.62
N THR A 90 -1.01 10.44 -12.63
CA THR A 90 -1.04 11.89 -12.49
C THR A 90 -2.18 12.29 -11.55
N PRO A 91 -1.88 12.92 -10.40
CA PRO A 91 -2.91 13.42 -9.50
C PRO A 91 -3.48 14.74 -10.00
N THR A 92 -4.48 15.27 -9.28
CA THR A 92 -4.94 16.65 -9.51
C THR A 92 -3.79 17.63 -9.26
N ALA A 93 -3.83 18.79 -9.93
CA ALA A 93 -2.78 19.79 -9.81
C ALA A 93 -2.44 20.13 -8.34
N ARG A 94 -1.13 20.25 -8.05
CA ARG A 94 -0.56 20.56 -6.72
C ARG A 94 -0.73 19.49 -5.65
N GLN A 95 -1.17 18.28 -6.02
CA GLN A 95 -1.15 17.12 -5.13
C GLN A 95 0.14 16.30 -5.31
N TYR A 96 0.42 15.47 -4.31
CA TYR A 96 1.44 14.42 -4.35
C TYR A 96 0.75 13.05 -4.34
N ASN A 97 1.51 11.99 -4.63
CA ASN A 97 1.03 10.62 -4.57
C ASN A 97 1.52 9.88 -3.33
N THR A 98 0.73 8.94 -2.85
CA THR A 98 1.05 8.00 -1.78
C THR A 98 0.50 6.64 -2.16
N ILE A 99 1.35 5.61 -2.12
CA ILE A 99 0.93 4.26 -2.51
C ILE A 99 0.09 3.63 -1.39
N THR A 100 0.67 3.51 -0.20
CA THR A 100 -0.01 2.86 0.93
C THR A 100 -0.43 3.85 2.01
N VAL A 101 -1.60 3.58 2.60
CA VAL A 101 -2.04 4.20 3.86
C VAL A 101 -2.65 3.15 4.77
N GLN A 102 -1.88 2.72 5.76
CA GLN A 102 -2.28 1.66 6.67
C GLN A 102 -2.78 2.24 8.01
N HIS A 103 -3.85 1.67 8.56
CA HIS A 103 -4.61 2.21 9.69
C HIS A 103 -4.62 1.31 10.93
N ARG A 104 -3.46 0.75 11.30
CA ARG A 104 -3.33 -0.02 12.53
C ARG A 104 -3.34 0.88 13.76
N GLU A 105 -4.34 0.71 14.60
CA GLU A 105 -4.55 1.52 15.83
C GLU A 105 -3.99 0.90 17.11
N LEU A 106 -3.68 -0.40 17.11
CA LEU A 106 -3.12 -1.11 18.27
C LEU A 106 -1.89 -1.92 17.86
N GLU A 107 -0.81 -1.81 18.63
CA GLU A 107 0.45 -2.54 18.36
C GLU A 107 0.26 -4.05 18.32
N SER A 108 -0.64 -4.59 19.14
CA SER A 108 -0.96 -6.02 19.25
C SER A 108 -1.72 -6.58 18.04
N LEU A 109 -2.26 -5.74 17.15
CA LEU A 109 -2.97 -6.22 15.97
C LEU A 109 -1.99 -6.77 14.93
N PRO A 110 -2.29 -7.95 14.33
CA PRO A 110 -1.45 -8.57 13.32
C PRO A 110 -1.57 -7.89 11.94
N THR A 111 -2.33 -6.81 11.82
CA THR A 111 -2.66 -6.14 10.56
C THR A 111 -1.46 -5.41 9.94
N GLY A 112 -1.55 -5.15 8.65
CA GLY A 112 -0.48 -4.50 7.88
C GLY A 112 -0.61 -4.76 6.38
N ILE A 113 0.08 -3.94 5.58
CA ILE A 113 0.16 -4.10 4.13
C ILE A 113 1.56 -4.56 3.76
N VAL A 114 1.66 -5.67 3.02
CA VAL A 114 2.94 -6.21 2.53
C VAL A 114 2.96 -6.19 1.00
N LEU A 115 3.98 -5.56 0.41
CA LEU A 115 4.23 -5.54 -1.03
C LEU A 115 5.46 -6.41 -1.35
N GLN A 116 5.21 -7.65 -1.75
CA GLN A 116 6.25 -8.66 -1.99
C GLN A 116 6.47 -8.91 -3.48
N ASN A 117 7.72 -8.79 -3.94
CA ASN A 117 8.11 -9.00 -5.34
C ASN A 117 7.25 -8.22 -6.34
N CYS A 118 6.77 -7.03 -5.94
CA CYS A 118 5.94 -6.18 -6.78
C CYS A 118 6.82 -5.30 -7.69
N THR A 119 6.20 -4.71 -8.71
CA THR A 119 6.81 -3.65 -9.53
C THR A 119 6.10 -2.34 -9.24
N ILE A 120 6.80 -1.38 -8.66
CA ILE A 120 6.29 -0.04 -8.36
C ILE A 120 6.86 0.94 -9.38
N LYS A 121 6.00 1.58 -10.18
CA LYS A 121 6.42 2.55 -11.20
C LYS A 121 5.38 3.65 -11.43
N ALA A 122 5.74 4.62 -12.25
CA ALA A 122 4.83 5.66 -12.72
C ALA A 122 4.20 5.24 -14.07
N THR A 123 2.94 5.60 -14.27
CA THR A 123 2.32 5.60 -15.60
C THR A 123 3.08 6.52 -16.56
N CYS A 124 2.96 6.26 -17.87
CA CYS A 124 3.64 7.05 -18.90
C CYS A 124 3.34 8.55 -18.81
N ASP A 125 2.13 8.94 -18.44
CA ASP A 125 1.75 10.35 -18.33
C ASP A 125 2.35 11.01 -17.09
N LEU A 126 2.40 10.31 -15.96
CA LEU A 126 3.10 10.81 -14.77
C LEU A 126 4.60 10.98 -15.04
N LYS A 127 5.23 10.07 -15.79
CA LYS A 127 6.66 10.17 -16.16
C LYS A 127 7.01 11.41 -16.98
N LYS A 128 6.05 12.00 -17.69
CA LYS A 128 6.25 13.25 -18.46
C LYS A 128 6.25 14.48 -17.54
N LEU A 129 5.80 14.34 -16.30
CA LEU A 129 5.78 15.40 -15.30
C LEU A 129 7.00 15.28 -14.40
N ASN A 130 7.60 16.42 -14.05
CA ASN A 130 8.75 16.51 -13.14
C ASN A 130 8.42 17.16 -11.79
N ASN A 131 7.15 17.50 -11.56
CA ASN A 131 6.68 18.29 -10.41
C ASN A 131 5.72 17.52 -9.49
N VAL A 132 5.56 16.20 -9.68
CA VAL A 132 4.71 15.37 -8.83
C VAL A 132 5.59 14.48 -7.96
N THR A 133 5.59 14.77 -6.67
CA THR A 133 6.27 13.92 -5.67
C THR A 133 5.44 12.66 -5.41
N THR A 134 6.08 11.50 -5.31
CA THR A 134 5.43 10.23 -4.94
C THR A 134 6.15 9.60 -3.75
N PHE A 135 5.37 9.11 -2.78
CA PHE A 135 5.87 8.39 -1.62
C PHE A 135 5.32 6.95 -1.60
N LEU A 136 6.07 6.04 -0.98
CA LEU A 136 5.69 4.66 -0.72
C LEU A 136 4.46 4.57 0.18
N GLY A 137 4.25 5.56 1.05
CA GLY A 137 3.06 5.65 1.87
C GLY A 137 3.16 6.66 3.00
N ARG A 138 2.09 6.71 3.80
CA ARG A 138 1.99 7.55 5.01
C ARG A 138 1.13 6.87 6.08
N PRO A 139 1.42 7.08 7.38
CA PRO A 139 0.72 6.37 8.45
C PRO A 139 -0.63 7.02 8.74
N TRP A 140 -1.76 6.37 8.45
CA TRP A 140 -3.06 6.89 8.91
C TRP A 140 -3.28 6.52 10.38
N GLY A 141 -2.98 5.27 10.74
CA GLY A 141 -3.06 4.81 12.12
C GLY A 141 -1.78 5.02 12.90
N ILE A 142 -1.89 5.13 14.23
CA ILE A 142 -0.75 5.45 15.09
C ILE A 142 0.33 4.35 15.11
N PHE A 143 -0.04 3.09 14.89
CA PHE A 143 0.89 1.95 14.77
C PHE A 143 0.99 1.43 13.34
N SER A 144 0.75 2.31 12.35
CA SER A 144 0.69 1.94 10.93
C SER A 144 1.83 1.03 10.51
N ARG A 145 1.53 -0.01 9.73
CA ARG A 145 2.50 -1.03 9.32
C ARG A 145 2.47 -1.31 7.82
N THR A 146 3.55 -0.95 7.13
CA THR A 146 3.76 -1.29 5.71
C THR A 146 5.14 -1.90 5.52
N VAL A 147 5.22 -3.01 4.77
CA VAL A 147 6.48 -3.68 4.47
C VAL A 147 6.64 -3.91 2.98
N ILE A 148 7.81 -3.60 2.42
CA ILE A 148 8.11 -3.76 0.99
C ILE A 148 9.31 -4.68 0.83
N ILE A 149 9.11 -5.82 0.18
CA ILE A 149 10.04 -6.95 0.16
C ILE A 149 10.37 -7.34 -1.27
N LYS A 150 11.67 -7.32 -1.64
CA LYS A 150 12.18 -7.80 -2.93
C LYS A 150 11.48 -7.17 -4.15
N SER A 151 10.93 -5.97 -3.99
CA SER A 151 10.15 -5.30 -5.04
C SER A 151 11.07 -4.44 -5.92
N TYR A 152 10.68 -4.28 -7.19
CA TYR A 152 11.29 -3.28 -8.06
C TYR A 152 10.65 -1.92 -7.80
N ILE A 153 11.46 -0.89 -7.57
CA ILE A 153 11.01 0.49 -7.34
C ILE A 153 11.67 1.39 -8.38
N ASP A 154 10.85 1.98 -9.26
CA ASP A 154 11.29 2.93 -10.28
C ASP A 154 11.67 4.29 -9.67
N ASN A 155 12.26 5.19 -10.45
CA ASN A 155 12.83 6.45 -9.96
C ASN A 155 11.82 7.56 -9.60
N LEU A 156 10.53 7.23 -9.46
CA LEU A 156 9.47 8.19 -9.09
C LEU A 156 9.41 8.50 -7.59
N ILE A 157 9.98 7.63 -6.75
CA ILE A 157 9.86 7.71 -5.30
C ILE A 157 10.83 8.76 -4.76
N ASP A 158 10.30 9.71 -3.97
CA ASP A 158 11.12 10.69 -3.26
C ASP A 158 12.18 10.00 -2.37
N PRO A 159 13.41 10.52 -2.25
CA PRO A 159 14.44 9.92 -1.40
C PRO A 159 14.02 9.72 0.06
N LYS A 160 13.09 10.53 0.59
CA LYS A 160 12.48 10.32 1.91
C LYS A 160 11.76 8.98 2.02
N GLY A 161 11.27 8.44 0.91
CA GLY A 161 10.55 7.18 0.77
C GLY A 161 9.11 7.29 1.28
N TRP A 162 8.95 7.79 2.50
CA TRP A 162 7.69 7.87 3.22
C TRP A 162 7.43 9.31 3.66
N VAL A 163 6.16 9.67 3.86
CA VAL A 163 5.77 11.01 4.32
C VAL A 163 4.91 10.92 5.57
N GLU A 164 5.04 11.92 6.43
CA GLU A 164 4.24 11.98 7.66
C GLU A 164 2.77 12.25 7.35
N TRP A 165 1.90 11.67 8.16
CA TRP A 165 0.50 12.08 8.21
C TRP A 165 0.35 13.18 9.24
N ILE A 166 -0.12 14.34 8.79
CA ILE A 166 -0.46 15.47 9.65
C ILE A 166 -1.97 15.40 9.89
N GLY A 167 -2.36 14.94 11.09
CA GLY A 167 -3.76 14.85 11.50
C GLY A 167 -4.41 16.23 11.69
N SER A 168 -5.73 16.25 11.92
CA SER A 168 -6.54 17.47 12.09
C SER A 168 -6.08 18.39 13.24
N ALA A 169 -5.32 17.86 14.20
CA ALA A 169 -4.75 18.63 15.31
C ALA A 169 -3.29 19.06 15.09
N ASN A 170 -2.75 19.00 13.86
CA ASN A 170 -1.32 19.19 13.54
C ASN A 170 -0.37 18.28 14.34
N LYS A 171 -0.88 17.16 14.85
CA LYS A 171 -0.07 16.15 15.54
C LYS A 171 0.41 15.13 14.53
N SER A 172 1.72 15.02 14.40
CA SER A 172 2.34 13.95 13.62
C SER A 172 2.14 12.63 14.37
N VAL A 173 1.59 11.63 13.67
CA VAL A 173 1.38 10.28 14.24
C VAL A 173 2.67 9.45 14.25
N VAL A 174 3.79 9.96 13.71
CA VAL A 174 5.09 9.28 13.75
C VAL A 174 5.66 9.10 15.16
N ASN A 175 5.20 9.91 16.12
CA ASN A 175 5.58 9.78 17.53
C ASN A 175 5.06 8.47 18.18
N CYS A 176 4.19 7.73 17.48
CA CYS A 176 3.63 6.46 17.91
C CYS A 176 4.31 5.23 17.26
N ARG A 177 5.48 5.42 16.64
CA ARG A 177 6.35 4.37 16.07
C ARG A 177 5.67 3.48 15.01
N PRO A 178 5.31 4.05 13.84
CA PRO A 178 4.89 3.23 12.70
C PRO A 178 6.00 2.23 12.31
N TYR A 179 5.62 1.04 11.85
CA TYR A 179 6.54 -0.01 11.43
C TYR A 179 6.65 -0.05 9.92
N TYR A 180 7.58 0.72 9.37
CA TYR A 180 7.78 0.85 7.92
C TYR A 180 9.12 0.24 7.55
N LEU A 181 9.09 -0.83 6.75
CA LEU A 181 10.26 -1.67 6.49
C LEU A 181 10.47 -1.92 4.99
N GLU A 182 11.70 -1.74 4.53
CA GLU A 182 12.15 -2.15 3.19
C GLU A 182 13.17 -3.30 3.30
N TYR A 183 13.02 -4.34 2.48
CA TYR A 183 13.93 -5.50 2.43
C TYR A 183 14.33 -5.85 1.00
N LYS A 184 15.62 -5.75 0.68
CA LYS A 184 16.22 -6.17 -0.61
C LYS A 184 15.43 -5.72 -1.85
N ASN A 185 14.86 -4.52 -1.82
CA ASN A 185 14.25 -3.90 -3.00
C ASN A 185 15.33 -3.59 -4.04
N ARG A 186 14.93 -3.48 -5.31
CA ARG A 186 15.82 -3.20 -6.45
C ARG A 186 15.27 -2.09 -7.33
N GLY A 187 16.11 -1.54 -8.20
CA GLY A 187 15.72 -0.47 -9.13
C GLY A 187 16.19 0.92 -8.68
N PRO A 188 16.03 1.93 -9.53
CA PRO A 188 16.62 3.25 -9.32
C PRO A 188 15.96 4.07 -8.19
N GLY A 189 14.73 3.73 -7.77
CA GLY A 189 14.05 4.39 -6.64
C GLY A 189 14.47 3.90 -5.26
N VAL A 190 15.35 2.89 -5.19
CA VAL A 190 15.87 2.32 -3.92
C VAL A 190 17.02 3.18 -3.39
N VAL A 191 16.77 4.48 -3.24
CA VAL A 191 17.71 5.44 -2.65
C VAL A 191 17.50 5.46 -1.15
N THR A 192 18.22 4.62 -0.41
CA THR A 192 18.05 4.52 1.04
C THR A 192 18.69 5.68 1.81
N LYS A 193 19.68 6.35 1.21
CA LYS A 193 20.26 7.59 1.75
C LYS A 193 19.24 8.72 1.66
N GLY A 194 18.78 9.20 2.81
CA GLY A 194 17.77 10.27 2.89
C GLY A 194 16.37 9.78 3.24
N ARG A 195 16.18 8.47 3.43
CA ARG A 195 14.94 7.94 4.02
C ARG A 195 14.66 8.60 5.36
N VAL A 196 13.37 8.75 5.67
CA VAL A 196 12.93 9.23 6.99
C VAL A 196 13.50 8.35 8.10
N THR A 197 13.79 8.95 9.26
CA THR A 197 14.45 8.28 10.39
C THR A 197 13.56 7.27 11.12
N TRP A 198 12.25 7.31 10.87
CA TRP A 198 11.26 6.41 11.47
C TRP A 198 10.90 5.21 10.57
N ALA A 199 11.52 5.10 9.39
CA ALA A 199 11.45 3.90 8.55
C ALA A 199 12.78 3.15 8.60
N SER A 200 12.74 1.83 8.41
CA SER A 200 13.90 0.96 8.48
C SER A 200 14.16 0.25 7.15
N VAL A 201 15.43 0.04 6.84
CA VAL A 201 15.88 -0.83 5.75
C VAL A 201 16.65 -1.97 6.38
N THR A 202 16.30 -3.22 6.08
CA THR A 202 17.01 -4.39 6.60
C THR A 202 17.49 -5.32 5.49
N THR A 203 18.55 -6.06 5.79
CA THR A 203 19.07 -7.17 4.99
C THR A 203 18.90 -8.53 5.68
N ASP A 204 18.38 -8.54 6.92
CA ASP A 204 18.13 -9.74 7.70
C ASP A 204 16.93 -10.53 7.14
N PRO A 205 17.13 -11.75 6.61
CA PRO A 205 16.04 -12.58 6.12
C PRO A 205 15.06 -13.01 7.22
N ASN A 206 15.48 -13.08 8.49
CA ASN A 206 14.61 -13.51 9.59
C ASN A 206 13.48 -12.49 9.81
N ILE A 207 13.81 -11.19 9.86
CA ILE A 207 12.82 -10.11 9.96
C ILE A 207 11.86 -10.14 8.76
N ALA A 208 12.38 -10.32 7.55
CA ALA A 208 11.54 -10.37 6.36
C ALA A 208 10.65 -11.63 6.29
N SER A 209 11.04 -12.71 6.96
CA SER A 209 10.31 -13.99 6.94
C SER A 209 8.96 -13.90 7.64
N ASP A 210 8.83 -13.06 8.67
CA ASP A 210 7.58 -12.80 9.41
C ASP A 210 6.47 -12.25 8.51
N PHE A 211 6.85 -11.59 7.42
CA PHE A 211 5.94 -10.93 6.46
C PHE A 211 5.71 -11.76 5.18
N THR A 212 6.14 -13.02 5.15
CA THR A 212 5.82 -13.94 4.04
C THR A 212 4.36 -14.38 4.07
N ILE A 213 3.82 -14.83 2.93
CA ILE A 213 2.44 -15.35 2.84
C ILE A 213 2.13 -16.39 3.93
N ARG A 214 3.03 -17.37 4.10
CA ARG A 214 2.91 -18.42 5.11
C ARG A 214 2.76 -17.86 6.51
N ASN A 215 3.62 -16.91 6.89
CA ASN A 215 3.69 -16.44 8.28
C ASN A 215 2.69 -15.31 8.56
N PHE A 216 2.49 -14.40 7.61
CA PHE A 216 1.71 -13.18 7.83
C PHE A 216 0.21 -13.39 7.68
N ILE A 217 -0.21 -14.19 6.70
CA ILE A 217 -1.64 -14.48 6.46
C ILE A 217 -2.01 -15.95 6.67
N SER A 218 -1.08 -16.78 7.19
CA SER A 218 -1.31 -18.23 7.36
C SER A 218 -1.66 -18.94 6.05
N GLY A 219 -1.08 -18.53 4.91
CA GLY A 219 -1.55 -18.93 3.57
C GLY A 219 -1.40 -20.41 3.18
N ASP A 220 -0.96 -21.27 4.09
CA ASP A 220 -0.98 -22.73 3.93
C ASP A 220 -2.25 -23.37 4.53
N GLN A 221 -3.11 -22.58 5.18
CA GLN A 221 -4.41 -22.98 5.77
C GLN A 221 -5.56 -22.47 4.90
#